data_AF-A0A7R9LCW7-F1
#
_entry.id   AF-A0A7R9LCW7-F1
#
_cell.length_a   1.000
_cell.length_b   1.000
_cell.length_c   1.000
_cell.angle_alpha   90.00
_cell.angle_beta   90.00
_cell.angle_gamma   90.00
#
_symmetry.space_group_name_H-M   'P 1'
#
loop_
_entity.id
_entity.type
_entity.pdbx_description
1 polymer ?
#
loop_
_entity_poly.entity_id
_entity_poly.type
_entity_poly.pdbx_seq_one_letter_code
_entity_poly.pdbx_strand_id
1 'polypeptide(L)' 'MGAYSVYELARPTLTVAEPALVKQILVKEFHKFRNRMPETDPNGRFPRNMFNARDGHWKRLRLI' A
#
# COMPACT_ATOMS: atom_id res chain seq x y z
N MET A 1 -18.88 -11.37 -0.18
CA MET A 1 -18.62 -11.46 1.27
C MET A 1 -17.64 -10.34 1.60
N GLY A 2 -18.03 -9.45 2.51
CA GLY A 2 -17.42 -8.13 2.70
C GLY A 2 -16.03 -8.14 3.34
N ALA A 3 -15.39 -6.98 3.32
CA ALA A 3 -14.09 -6.77 3.95
C ALA A 3 -14.10 -7.16 5.43
N TYR A 4 -12.97 -7.67 5.92
CA TYR A 4 -12.81 -8.11 7.30
C TYR A 4 -11.52 -7.54 7.92
N SER A 5 -11.55 -7.33 9.24
CA SER A 5 -10.41 -6.80 9.99
C SER A 5 -9.53 -7.94 10.48
N VAL A 6 -8.23 -7.79 10.34
CA VAL A 6 -7.20 -8.66 10.91
C VAL A 6 -6.15 -7.81 11.62
N TYR A 7 -5.43 -8.40 12.56
CA TYR A 7 -4.23 -7.79 13.11
C TYR A 7 -3.02 -8.45 12.48
N GLU A 8 -2.28 -7.70 11.67
CA GLU A 8 -0.97 -8.13 11.18
C GLU A 8 0.09 -7.72 12.21
N LEU A 9 0.57 -8.70 12.97
CA LEU A 9 1.41 -8.47 14.16
C LEU A 9 0.68 -7.52 15.14
N ALA A 10 1.16 -6.29 15.28
CA ALA A 10 0.57 -5.27 16.15
C ALA A 10 -0.20 -4.18 15.37
N ARG A 11 -0.38 -4.34 14.05
CA ARG A 11 -1.01 -3.34 13.19
C ARG A 11 -2.42 -3.81 12.77
N PRO A 12 -3.47 -3.01 13.01
CA PRO A 12 -4.79 -3.32 12.47
C PRO A 12 -4.74 -3.16 10.94
N THR A 13 -5.16 -4.21 10.24
CA THR A 13 -5.18 -4.30 8.78
C THR A 13 -6.60 -4.66 8.33
N LEU A 14 -7.10 -3.96 7.30
CA LEU A 14 -8.38 -4.26 6.67
C LEU A 14 -8.13 -5.08 5.39
N THR A 15 -8.58 -6.33 5.38
CA THR A 15 -8.46 -7.19 4.21
C THR A 15 -9.70 -7.08 3.34
N VAL A 16 -9.50 -6.72 2.07
CA VAL A 16 -10.57 -6.55 1.08
C VAL A 16 -10.58 -7.74 0.13
N ALA A 17 -11.56 -8.63 0.29
CA ALA A 17 -11.70 -9.84 -0.54
C ALA A 17 -12.75 -9.72 -1.66
N GLU A 18 -13.57 -8.66 -1.65
CA GLU A 18 -14.65 -8.46 -2.62
C GLU A 18 -14.08 -7.89 -3.95
N PRO A 19 -14.19 -8.58 -5.10
CA PRO A 19 -13.53 -8.17 -6.34
C PRO A 19 -13.92 -6.76 -6.83
N ALA A 20 -15.19 -6.37 -6.64
CA ALA A 20 -15.66 -5.04 -6.99
C ALA A 20 -14.93 -3.94 -6.19
N LEU A 21 -14.69 -4.17 -4.90
CA LEU A 21 -13.94 -3.26 -4.04
C LEU A 21 -12.45 -3.27 -4.36
N VAL A 22 -11.88 -4.45 -4.66
CA VAL A 22 -10.49 -4.56 -5.13
C VAL A 22 -10.29 -3.72 -6.40
N LYS A 23 -11.20 -3.81 -7.38
CA LYS A 23 -11.16 -2.99 -8.59
C LYS A 23 -11.32 -1.50 -8.28
N GLN A 24 -12.21 -1.15 -7.36
CA GLN A 24 -12.39 0.25 -6.95
C GLN A 24 -11.11 0.81 -6.33
N ILE A 25 -10.46 0.09 -5.42
CA ILE A 25 -9.25 0.53 -4.71
C ILE A 25 -8.03 0.51 -5.62
N LEU A 26 -7.77 -0.59 -6.32
CA LEU A 26 -6.51 -0.79 -7.05
C LEU A 26 -6.51 -0.20 -8.47
N VAL A 27 -7.66 0.17 -9.01
CA VAL A 27 -7.78 0.77 -10.36
C VAL A 27 -8.32 2.18 -10.30
N LYS A 28 -9.55 2.37 -9.80
CA LYS A 28 -10.22 3.68 -9.83
C LYS A 28 -9.58 4.66 -8.83
N GLU A 29 -9.37 4.19 -7.61
CA GLU A 29 -8.95 5.00 -6.46
C GLU A 29 -7.50 4.76 -6.06
N PHE A 30 -6.70 4.13 -6.93
CA PHE A 30 -5.31 3.76 -6.62
C PHE A 30 -4.50 4.97 -6.12
N HIS A 31 -4.82 6.17 -6.60
CA HIS A 31 -4.17 7.40 -6.20
C HIS A 31 -4.26 7.72 -4.70
N LYS A 32 -5.25 7.18 -3.98
CA LYS A 32 -5.44 7.31 -2.53
C LYS A 32 -4.71 6.22 -1.74
N PHE A 33 -4.41 5.08 -2.37
CA PHE A 33 -3.85 3.87 -1.73
C PHE A 33 -2.45 3.50 -2.28
N ARG A 34 -1.65 4.51 -2.64
CA ARG A 34 -0.35 4.31 -3.32
C ARG A 34 0.74 3.73 -2.41
N ASN A 35 0.65 4.01 -1.11
CA ASN A 35 1.65 3.61 -0.14
C ASN A 35 1.47 2.13 0.23
N ARG A 36 2.58 1.39 0.22
CA ARG A 36 2.61 0.00 0.66
C ARG A 36 2.79 -0.10 2.18
N MET A 37 2.66 -1.33 2.68
CA MET A 37 2.95 -1.66 4.07
C MET A 37 4.36 -1.15 4.42
N PRO A 38 4.53 -0.40 5.52
CA PRO A 38 5.83 0.11 5.91
C PRO A 38 6.79 -1.05 6.16
N GLU A 39 8.02 -0.97 5.63
CA GLU A 39 9.09 -1.86 6.04
C GLU A 39 9.24 -1.81 7.57
N THR A 40 9.52 -2.96 8.16
CA THR A 40 9.81 -3.10 9.59
C THR A 40 11.19 -2.59 9.95
N ASP A 41 12.07 -2.37 8.97
CA ASP A 41 13.42 -1.87 9.16
C ASP A 41 13.54 -0.42 8.66
N PRO A 42 13.72 0.58 9.55
CA PRO A 42 13.97 1.97 9.18
C PRO A 42 15.26 2.17 8.36
N ASN A 43 16.21 1.23 8.44
CA ASN A 43 17.47 1.19 7.71
C ASN A 43 17.46 0.11 6.62
N GLY A 44 16.25 -0.30 6.19
CA GLY A 44 16.05 -1.40 5.25
C GLY A 44 16.97 -1.32 4.04
N ARG A 45 17.26 -2.49 3.44
CA ARG A 45 18.26 -2.66 2.37
C ARG A 45 18.07 -1.73 1.17
N PHE A 46 16.90 -1.13 1.01
CA PHE A 46 16.53 -0.27 -0.10
C PHE A 46 15.63 0.91 0.31
N PRO A 47 16.14 1.91 1.03
CA PRO A 47 15.34 2.99 1.60
C PRO A 47 14.72 3.93 0.54
N ARG A 48 15.14 3.81 -0.73
CA ARG A 48 14.73 4.67 -1.85
C ARG A 48 14.25 3.89 -3.09
N ASN A 49 13.87 2.62 -2.94
CA ASN A 49 13.28 1.90 -4.06
C ASN A 49 11.81 2.33 -4.29
N MET A 50 11.26 1.99 -5.45
CA MET A 50 9.86 2.30 -5.79
C MET A 50 8.83 1.63 -4.86
N PHE A 51 9.19 0.53 -4.21
CA PHE A 51 8.28 -0.24 -3.34
C PHE A 51 8.10 0.41 -1.96
N ASN A 52 9.14 1.06 -1.46
CA ASN A 52 9.22 1.71 -0.15
C ASN A 52 9.00 3.23 -0.25
N ALA A 53 9.16 3.78 -1.46
CA ALA A 53 8.82 5.15 -1.76
C ALA A 53 7.39 5.47 -1.34
N ARG A 54 7.23 6.55 -0.58
CA ARG A 54 5.92 7.05 -0.13
C ARG A 54 5.55 8.33 -0.86
N ASP A 55 4.26 8.52 -1.06
CA ASP A 55 3.65 9.80 -1.46
C ASP A 55 4.31 10.46 -2.69
N GLY A 56 4.77 11.71 -2.54
CA GLY A 56 5.39 12.48 -3.61
C GLY A 56 6.68 11.87 -4.14
N HIS A 57 7.44 11.15 -3.30
CA HIS A 57 8.67 10.46 -3.73
C HIS A 57 8.34 9.31 -4.69
N TRP A 58 7.30 8.53 -4.38
CA TRP A 58 6.82 7.47 -5.27
C TRP A 58 6.36 8.04 -6.62
N LYS A 59 5.65 9.17 -6.60
CA LYS A 59 5.20 9.83 -7.83
C LYS A 59 6.39 10.25 -8.68
N ARG A 60 7.43 10.83 -8.07
CA ARG A 60 8.64 11.28 -8.77
C ARG A 60 9.39 10.13 -9.44
N LEU A 61 9.52 8.97 -8.78
CA LEU A 61 10.22 7.80 -9.35
C LEU A 61 9.52 7.20 -10.59
N ARG A 62 8.21 7.43 -10.77
CA ARG A 62 7.42 6.93 -11.90
C ARG A 62 7.18 7.93 -13.03
N LEU A 63 7.66 9.16 -12.87
CA LEU A 63 7.58 10.19 -13.91
C LEU A 63 8.81 10.17 -14.84
N ILE A 64 9.71 9.21 -14.63
CA ILE A 64 10.87 8.94 -15.48
C ILE A 64 10.42 8.01 -16.61
#